data_AF-Q8WYE7-F1
#
_entry.id   AF-Q8WYE7-F1
#
_cell.length_a   1.000
_cell.length_b   1.000
_cell.length_c   1.000
_cell.angle_alpha   90.00
_cell.angle_beta   90.00
_cell.angle_gamma   90.00
#
_symmetry.space_group_name_H-M   'P 1'
#
loop_
_entity.id
_entity.type
_entity.pdbx_description
1 polymer ?
#
loop_
_entity_poly.entity_id
_entity_poly.type
_entity_poly.pdbx_seq_one_letter_code
_entity_poly.pdbx_strand_id
1 'polypeptide(L)' 'GYMMDLTAHQGRVGNILQLGSKLIGTGKLSEDEETEVQEQMNLLNSRWECLRVASMEKQS' A
#
# COMPACT_ATOMS: atom_id res chain seq x y z
N GLY A 1 17.19 4.74 -11.10
CA GLY A 1 18.08 3.65 -10.65
C GLY A 1 17.29 2.84 -9.66
N TYR A 2 17.32 1.52 -9.74
CA TYR A 2 16.25 0.65 -9.20
C TYR A 2 15.80 1.00 -7.75
N MET A 3 16.72 1.36 -6.85
CA MET A 3 16.37 1.83 -5.50
C MET A 3 15.67 3.19 -5.44
N MET A 4 16.11 4.16 -6.25
CA MET A 4 15.49 5.48 -6.33
C MET A 4 14.05 5.37 -6.85
N ASP A 5 13.83 4.45 -7.80
CA ASP A 5 12.50 4.14 -8.31
C ASP A 5 11.64 3.50 -7.19
N LEU A 6 12.21 2.58 -6.41
CA LEU A 6 11.54 1.97 -5.26
C LEU A 6 11.14 3.00 -4.19
N THR A 7 12.02 3.95 -3.87
CA THR A 7 11.73 5.07 -2.94
C THR A 7 10.62 5.98 -3.46
N ALA A 8 10.62 6.31 -4.76
CA ALA A 8 9.55 7.13 -5.34
C ALA A 8 8.18 6.44 -5.25
N HIS A 9 8.13 5.11 -5.43
CA HIS A 9 6.90 4.33 -5.33
C HIS A 9 6.44 4.15 -3.87
N GLN A 10 7.34 4.12 -2.88
CA GLN A 10 6.99 4.09 -1.45
C GLN A 10 6.01 5.23 -1.09
N GLY A 11 6.29 6.45 -1.54
CA GLY A 11 5.42 7.61 -1.29
C GLY A 11 4.04 7.46 -1.92
N ARG A 12 3.95 6.83 -3.10
CA ARG A 12 2.68 6.59 -3.81
C ARG A 12 1.84 5.53 -3.10
N VAL A 13 2.47 4.44 -2.66
CA VAL A 13 1.80 3.39 -1.87
C VAL A 13 1.28 3.97 -0.57
N GLY A 14 2.10 4.73 0.17
CA GLY A 14 1.68 5.41 1.39
C GLY A 14 0.48 6.35 1.18
N ASN A 15 0.48 7.13 0.09
CA ASN A 15 -0.64 8.02 -0.25
C ASN A 15 -1.94 7.22 -0.52
N ILE A 16 -1.86 6.12 -1.28
CA ILE A 16 -3.05 5.28 -1.57
C ILE A 16 -3.61 4.69 -0.27
N LEU A 17 -2.75 4.16 0.60
CA LEU A 17 -3.19 3.62 1.89
C LEU A 17 -3.86 4.70 2.76
N GLN A 18 -3.30 5.92 2.78
CA GLN A 18 -3.90 7.04 3.51
C GLN A 18 -5.26 7.45 2.94
N LEU A 19 -5.40 7.50 1.61
CA LEU A 19 -6.66 7.82 0.95
C LEU A 19 -7.73 6.73 1.21
N GLY A 20 -7.33 5.45 1.21
CA GLY A 20 -8.21 4.34 1.57
C GLY A 20 -8.70 4.43 3.01
N SER A 21 -7.82 4.69 3.99
CA SER A 21 -8.23 4.90 5.39
C SER A 21 -9.19 6.10 5.53
N LYS A 22 -8.94 7.19 4.79
CA LYS A 22 -9.85 8.35 4.77
C LYS A 22 -11.22 7.99 4.19
N LEU A 23 -11.24 7.20 3.10
CA LEU A 23 -12.47 6.76 2.45
C LEU A 23 -13.34 5.94 3.42
N ILE A 24 -12.76 4.94 4.08
CA ILE A 24 -13.42 4.15 5.13
C ILE A 24 -13.95 5.08 6.24
N GLY A 25 -13.10 5.98 6.74
CA GLY A 25 -13.49 6.94 7.79
C GLY A 25 -14.59 7.94 7.40
N THR A 26 -14.99 8.03 6.13
CA THR A 26 -16.13 8.87 5.72
C THR A 26 -17.48 8.28 6.07
N GLY A 27 -17.58 6.97 6.34
CA GLY A 27 -18.83 6.26 6.61
C GLY A 27 -19.81 6.28 5.43
N LYS A 28 -19.31 6.49 4.21
CA LYS A 28 -20.12 6.49 2.97
C LYS A 28 -20.16 5.13 2.28
N LEU A 29 -19.35 4.19 2.76
CA LEU A 29 -19.28 2.84 2.25
C LEU A 29 -20.20 1.93 3.08
N SER A 30 -20.74 0.91 2.44
CA SER A 30 -21.35 -0.23 3.12
C SER A 30 -20.27 -1.07 3.82
N GLU A 31 -20.68 -1.94 4.76
CA GLU A 31 -19.76 -2.83 5.48
C GLU A 31 -18.93 -3.73 4.53
N ASP A 32 -19.57 -4.26 3.48
CA ASP A 32 -18.90 -5.08 2.46
C ASP A 32 -17.85 -4.25 1.68
N GLU A 33 -18.18 -3.00 1.33
CA GLU A 33 -17.25 -2.10 0.63
C GLU A 33 -16.08 -1.67 1.53
N GLU A 34 -16.32 -1.39 2.81
CA GLU A 34 -15.24 -1.09 3.77
C GLU A 34 -14.30 -2.29 3.94
N THR A 35 -14.88 -3.49 4.04
CA THR A 35 -14.13 -4.74 4.14
C THR A 35 -13.26 -4.96 2.91
N GLU A 36 -13.82 -4.83 1.72
CA GLU A 36 -13.06 -4.97 0.46
C GLU A 36 -11.93 -3.94 0.37
N VAL A 37 -12.19 -2.67 0.68
CA VAL A 37 -11.14 -1.62 0.66
C VAL A 37 -10.03 -1.96 1.65
N GLN A 38 -10.38 -2.44 2.85
CA GLN A 38 -9.40 -2.83 3.87
C GLN A 38 -8.56 -4.04 3.44
N GLU A 39 -9.16 -5.05 2.80
CA GLU A 39 -8.46 -6.21 2.26
C GLU A 39 -7.49 -5.82 1.15
N GLN A 40 -7.92 -4.99 0.20
CA GLN A 40 -7.07 -4.50 -0.87
C GLN A 40 -5.88 -3.68 -0.35
N MET A 41 -6.11 -2.84 0.68
CA MET A 41 -5.04 -2.10 1.34
C MET A 41 -4.02 -3.03 2.02
N ASN A 42 -4.49 -4.08 2.71
CA ASN A 42 -3.63 -5.06 3.35
C ASN A 42 -2.79 -5.83 2.32
N LEU A 43 -3.41 -6.26 1.22
CA LEU A 43 -2.72 -6.97 0.14
C LEU A 43 -1.67 -6.09 -0.55
N LEU A 44 -2.01 -4.83 -0.82
CA LEU A 44 -1.08 -3.86 -1.40
C LEU A 44 0.14 -3.67 -0.50
N ASN A 45 -0.09 -3.42 0.79
CA ASN A 45 0.98 -3.19 1.76
C ASN A 45 1.90 -4.41 1.88
N SER A 46 1.33 -5.61 1.99
CA SER A 46 2.09 -6.87 2.08
C SER A 46 2.96 -7.10 0.85
N ARG A 47 2.38 -7.01 -0.37
CA ARG A 47 3.12 -7.21 -1.63
C ARG A 47 4.23 -6.18 -1.82
N TRP A 48 3.95 -4.94 -1.46
CA TRP A 48 4.93 -3.86 -1.55
C TRP A 48 6.11 -4.08 -0.59
N GLU A 49 5.84 -4.47 0.65
CA GLU A 49 6.88 -4.74 1.63
C GLU A 49 7.75 -5.95 1.24
N CYS A 50 7.14 -7.04 0.74
CA CYS A 50 7.88 -8.18 0.20
C CYS A 50 8.84 -7.77 -0.94
N LEU A 51 8.36 -6.94 -1.88
CA LEU A 51 9.19 -6.43 -2.97
C LEU A 51 10.35 -5.59 -2.43
N ARG A 52 10.08 -4.72 -1.46
CA ARG A 52 11.08 -3.85 -0.83
C ARG A 52 12.19 -4.66 -0.15
N VAL A 53 11.83 -5.67 0.64
CA VAL A 53 12.79 -6.56 1.32
C VAL A 53 13.64 -7.33 0.31
N ALA A 54 13.00 -8.04 -0.64
CA ALA A 54 13.73 -8.81 -1.65
C ALA A 54 14.68 -7.94 -2.50
N SER A 55 14.29 -6.68 -2.76
CA SER A 55 15.12 -5.71 -3.49
C SER A 55 16.35 -5.26 -2.71
N MET A 56 16.23 -5.12 -1.39
CA MET A 56 17.34 -4.77 -0.50
C MET A 56 18.32 -5.94 -0.31
N GLU A 57 17.80 -7.16 -0.14
CA GLU A 57 18.61 -8.38 -0.04
C GLU A 57 19.47 -8.60 -1.29
N LYS A 58 18.90 -8.35 -2.48
CA LYS A 58 19.63 -8.50 -3.75
C LYS A 58 20.79 -7.51 -3.93
N GLN A 59 20.79 -6.40 -3.21
CA GLN A 59 21.81 -5.35 -3.29
C GLN A 59 22.81 -5.36 -2.14
N SER A 60 22.61 -6.21 -1.13
CA SER A 60 23.52 -6.41 -0.01
C SER A 60 24.66 -7.35 -0.38
#